data_AF-A0A351C890-F1
#
_entry.id   AF-A0A351C890-F1
#
_cell.length_a   1.000
_cell.length_b   1.000
_cell.length_c   1.000
_cell.angle_alpha   90.00
_cell.angle_beta   90.00
_cell.angle_gamma   90.00
#
_symmetry.space_group_name_H-M   'P 1'
#
loop_
_entity.id
_entity.type
_entity.pdbx_description
1 polymer ?
#
loop_
_entity_poly.entity_id
_entity_poly.type
_entity_poly.pdbx_seq_one_letter_code
_entity_poly.pdbx_strand_id
1 'polypeptide(L)'
;LHTWLWAYLLILVPITASIGAYVVSKQRDRFQKDHSWARGRRAHPLSKKHLKQATLLLASGDTVGYYEELERAVLGFVGNRLNVAERGLTREGLDDLLVKRGIESKLRERLRRFLDACDQGRFAPSTASPENKEEALDDASFLIPEIDERVSA
;
A
#
# COMPACT_ATOMS: atom_id res chain seq x y z
N LEU A 1 -6.41 18.31 57.85
CA LEU A 1 -7.47 18.30 56.82
C LEU A 1 -6.95 18.74 55.43
N HIS A 2 -6.09 19.76 55.33
CA HIS A 2 -5.59 20.25 54.02
C HIS A 2 -4.65 19.27 53.27
N THR A 3 -3.88 18.45 53.99
CA THR A 3 -2.96 17.45 53.41
C THR A 3 -3.66 16.29 52.70
N TRP A 4 -4.90 15.98 53.11
CA TRP A 4 -5.70 14.90 52.50
C TRP A 4 -6.26 15.28 51.13
N LEU A 5 -6.54 16.57 50.91
CA LEU A 5 -6.99 17.08 49.61
C LEU A 5 -5.87 17.01 48.57
N TRP A 6 -4.63 17.28 48.98
CA TRP A 6 -3.45 17.16 48.11
C TRP A 6 -3.15 15.69 47.73
N ALA A 7 -3.30 14.76 48.67
CA ALA A 7 -3.15 13.33 48.39
C ALA A 7 -4.20 12.82 47.39
N TYR A 8 -5.45 13.29 47.48
CA TYR A 8 -6.51 12.96 46.52
C TYR A 8 -6.24 13.55 45.13
N LEU A 9 -5.72 14.78 45.06
CA LEU A 9 -5.38 15.44 43.80
C LEU A 9 -4.23 14.70 43.07
N LEU A 10 -3.26 14.18 43.82
CA LEU A 10 -2.12 13.42 43.27
C LEU A 10 -2.55 12.07 42.65
N ILE A 11 -3.64 11.46 43.14
CA ILE A 11 -4.20 10.20 42.61
C ILE A 11 -5.17 10.45 41.44
N LEU A 12 -5.87 11.59 41.43
CA LEU A 12 -6.85 11.90 40.40
C LEU A 12 -6.19 12.26 39.05
N VAL A 13 -5.00 12.87 39.08
CA VAL A 13 -4.24 13.25 37.87
C VAL A 13 -3.85 12.05 36.98
N PRO A 14 -3.25 10.96 37.48
CA PRO A 14 -2.92 9.81 36.62
C PRO A 14 -4.16 9.11 36.07
N ILE A 15 -5.25 9.02 36.84
CA ILE A 15 -6.50 8.38 36.40
C ILE A 15 -7.13 9.18 35.25
N THR A 16 -7.23 10.50 35.40
CA THR A 16 -7.77 11.37 34.35
C THR A 16 -6.89 11.42 33.11
N ALA A 17 -5.56 11.38 33.27
CA ALA A 17 -4.62 11.28 32.16
C ALA A 17 -4.75 9.95 31.39
N SER A 18 -4.90 8.82 32.10
CA SER A 18 -5.10 7.51 31.46
C SER A 18 -6.44 7.44 30.71
N ILE A 19 -7.52 7.98 31.28
CA ILE A 19 -8.83 8.05 30.60
C ILE A 19 -8.74 8.96 29.37
N GLY A 20 -8.09 10.13 29.49
CA GLY A 20 -7.86 11.02 28.37
C GLY A 20 -7.06 10.37 27.24
N ALA A 21 -5.97 9.66 27.57
CA ALA A 21 -5.15 8.93 26.61
C ALA A 21 -5.95 7.83 25.89
N TYR A 22 -6.79 7.08 26.61
CA TYR A 22 -7.65 6.05 26.04
C TYR A 22 -8.75 6.60 25.12
N VAL A 23 -9.34 7.75 25.48
CA VAL A 23 -10.34 8.41 24.62
C VAL A 23 -9.68 8.94 23.35
N VAL A 24 -8.50 9.58 23.46
CA VAL A 24 -7.75 10.08 22.31
C VAL A 24 -7.30 8.94 21.41
N SER A 25 -6.80 7.82 21.95
CA SER A 25 -6.41 6.67 21.13
C SER A 25 -7.62 6.09 20.40
N LYS A 26 -8.74 5.89 21.09
CA LYS A 26 -9.97 5.36 20.48
C LYS A 26 -10.56 6.30 19.42
N GLN A 27 -10.44 7.62 19.62
CA GLN A 27 -10.91 8.60 18.65
C GLN A 27 -9.99 8.65 17.42
N ARG A 28 -8.66 8.55 17.62
CA ARG A 28 -7.68 8.39 16.54
C ARG A 28 -7.90 7.11 15.75
N ASP A 29 -8.31 6.03 16.40
CA ASP A 29 -8.62 4.76 15.73
C ASP A 29 -9.87 4.87 14.84
N ARG A 30 -10.89 5.64 15.25
CA ARG A 30 -12.08 5.88 14.43
C ARG A 30 -11.75 6.64 13.14
N PHE A 31 -11.01 7.74 13.24
CA PHE A 31 -10.60 8.51 12.05
C PHE A 31 -9.65 7.70 11.14
N GLN A 32 -8.71 6.95 11.71
CA GLN A 32 -7.80 6.11 10.92
C GLN A 32 -8.53 4.98 10.19
N LYS A 33 -9.56 4.37 10.81
CA LYS A 33 -10.39 3.34 10.18
C LYS A 33 -11.21 3.90 9.02
N ASP A 34 -11.76 5.10 9.14
CA ASP A 34 -12.53 5.72 8.06
C ASP A 34 -11.63 6.06 6.86
N HIS A 35 -10.42 6.58 7.12
CA HIS A 35 -9.44 6.87 6.08
C HIS A 35 -8.88 5.61 5.40
N SER A 36 -8.55 4.56 6.16
CA SER A 36 -8.06 3.30 5.60
C SER A 36 -9.12 2.58 4.78
N TRP A 37 -10.37 2.59 5.25
CA TRP A 37 -11.50 2.03 4.52
C TRP A 37 -11.77 2.78 3.22
N ALA A 38 -11.73 4.12 3.24
CA ALA A 38 -11.88 4.93 2.04
C ALA A 38 -10.74 4.71 1.04
N ARG A 39 -9.49 4.57 1.51
CA ARG A 39 -8.33 4.24 0.64
C ARG A 39 -8.46 2.85 0.02
N GLY A 40 -8.84 1.85 0.81
CA GLY A 40 -9.06 0.49 0.31
C GLY A 40 -10.14 0.42 -0.77
N ARG A 41 -11.27 1.12 -0.59
CA ARG A 41 -12.35 1.19 -1.58
C ARG A 41 -11.93 1.86 -2.89
N ARG A 42 -11.00 2.82 -2.85
CA ARG A 42 -10.49 3.52 -4.03
C ARG A 42 -9.35 2.79 -4.73
N ALA A 43 -8.70 1.83 -4.07
CA ALA A 43 -7.55 1.12 -4.62
C ALA A 43 -7.87 0.43 -5.96
N HIS A 44 -8.91 -0.41 -6.00
CA HIS A 44 -9.36 -1.10 -7.22
C HIS A 44 -9.66 -0.18 -8.41
N PRO A 45 -10.56 0.83 -8.28
CA PRO A 45 -10.88 1.69 -9.40
C PRO A 45 -9.68 2.55 -9.86
N LEU A 46 -8.79 2.94 -8.95
CA LEU A 46 -7.55 3.64 -9.32
C LEU A 46 -6.60 2.72 -10.09
N SER A 47 -6.33 1.51 -9.61
CA SER A 47 -5.46 0.56 -10.31
C SER A 47 -6.00 0.20 -11.68
N LYS A 48 -7.32 0.01 -11.83
CA LYS A 48 -7.94 -0.21 -13.15
C LYS A 48 -7.76 0.99 -14.08
N LYS A 49 -7.76 2.21 -13.56
CA LYS A 49 -7.49 3.41 -14.35
C LYS A 49 -6.03 3.43 -14.83
N HIS A 50 -5.09 3.12 -13.93
CA HIS A 50 -3.66 3.05 -14.26
C HIS A 50 -3.36 1.94 -15.29
N LEU A 51 -3.94 0.75 -15.14
CA LEU A 51 -3.80 -0.33 -16.13
C LEU A 51 -4.30 0.09 -17.52
N LYS A 52 -5.46 0.74 -17.59
CA LYS A 52 -5.96 1.29 -18.86
C LYS A 52 -5.02 2.33 -19.44
N GLN A 53 -4.49 3.22 -18.61
CA GLN A 53 -3.54 4.24 -19.05
C GLN A 53 -2.24 3.62 -19.57
N ALA A 54 -1.72 2.59 -18.89
CA ALA A 54 -0.57 1.82 -19.36
C ALA A 54 -0.83 1.24 -20.76
N THR A 55 -1.99 0.58 -20.98
CA THR A 55 -2.31 0.04 -22.31
C THR A 55 -2.37 1.11 -23.41
N LEU A 56 -2.80 2.33 -23.08
CA LEU A 56 -2.82 3.45 -24.02
C LEU A 56 -1.40 3.97 -24.33
N LEU A 57 -0.54 4.06 -23.32
CA LEU A 57 0.85 4.47 -23.49
C LEU A 57 1.62 3.47 -24.36
N LEU A 58 1.40 2.18 -24.13
CA LEU A 58 1.95 1.12 -24.97
C LEU A 58 1.49 1.25 -26.42
N ALA A 59 0.20 1.52 -26.65
CA ALA A 59 -0.34 1.72 -28.00
C ALA A 59 0.24 2.96 -28.70
N SER A 60 0.60 4.00 -27.94
CA SER A 60 1.31 5.18 -28.46
C SER A 60 2.82 4.98 -28.66
N GLY A 61 3.36 3.82 -28.31
CA GLY A 61 4.79 3.50 -28.41
C GLY A 61 5.64 3.95 -27.22
N ASP A 62 5.03 4.55 -26.19
CA ASP A 62 5.73 4.97 -24.96
C ASP A 62 5.91 3.77 -24.01
N THR A 63 7.00 3.04 -24.22
CA THR A 63 7.36 1.88 -23.40
C THR A 63 7.78 2.29 -21.99
N VAL A 64 8.39 3.47 -21.81
CA VAL A 64 8.83 3.96 -20.50
C VAL A 64 7.61 4.31 -19.65
N GLY A 65 6.69 5.11 -20.21
CA GLY A 65 5.44 5.47 -19.53
C GLY A 65 4.55 4.26 -19.27
N TYR A 66 4.57 3.26 -20.15
CA TYR A 66 3.89 1.98 -19.93
C TYR A 66 4.31 1.31 -18.63
N TYR A 67 5.62 1.08 -18.44
CA TYR A 67 6.14 0.43 -17.24
C TYR A 67 5.96 1.29 -15.99
N GLU A 68 6.08 2.62 -16.09
CA GLU A 68 5.78 3.51 -14.95
C GLU A 68 4.31 3.42 -14.52
N GLU A 69 3.35 3.41 -15.46
CA GLU A 69 1.94 3.32 -15.11
C GLU A 69 1.55 1.92 -14.60
N LEU A 70 2.20 0.85 -15.07
CA LEU A 70 2.04 -0.50 -14.48
C LEU A 70 2.54 -0.54 -13.04
N GLU A 71 3.74 -0.04 -12.78
CA GLU A 71 4.30 0.01 -11.43
C GLU A 71 3.40 0.85 -10.51
N ARG A 72 2.90 2.00 -10.99
CA ARG A 72 1.93 2.83 -10.24
C ARG A 72 0.61 2.11 -10.01
N ALA A 73 0.12 1.31 -10.94
CA ALA A 73 -1.10 0.53 -10.75
C ALA A 73 -0.99 -0.44 -9.57
N VAL A 74 0.14 -1.16 -9.49
CA VAL A 74 0.38 -2.18 -8.46
C VAL A 74 0.83 -1.56 -7.14
N LEU A 75 1.86 -0.72 -7.12
CA LEU A 75 2.34 -0.08 -5.89
C LEU A 75 1.30 0.88 -5.30
N GLY A 76 0.59 1.62 -6.15
CA GLY A 76 -0.53 2.45 -5.73
C GLY A 76 -1.67 1.62 -5.13
N PHE A 77 -1.95 0.43 -5.67
CA PHE A 77 -2.89 -0.50 -5.07
C PHE A 77 -2.46 -0.91 -3.66
N VAL A 78 -1.23 -1.43 -3.56
CA VAL A 78 -0.68 -1.97 -2.32
C VAL A 78 -0.58 -0.87 -1.27
N GLY A 79 -0.09 0.32 -1.62
CA GLY A 79 -0.02 1.47 -0.73
C GLY A 79 -1.40 1.89 -0.20
N ASN A 80 -2.42 1.92 -1.07
CA ASN A 80 -3.79 2.23 -0.66
C ASN A 80 -4.40 1.15 0.24
N ARG A 81 -4.21 -0.14 -0.08
CA ARG A 81 -4.71 -1.27 0.73
C ARG A 81 -4.01 -1.39 2.08
N LEU A 82 -2.70 -1.15 2.12
CA LEU A 82 -1.91 -1.22 3.34
C LEU A 82 -1.93 0.09 4.15
N ASN A 83 -2.61 1.12 3.64
CA ASN A 83 -2.74 2.43 4.27
C ASN A 83 -1.36 3.12 4.47
N VAL A 84 -0.39 2.85 3.59
CA VAL A 84 0.98 3.37 3.64
C VAL A 84 1.11 4.56 2.69
N ALA A 85 1.85 5.59 3.09
CA ALA A 85 2.12 6.74 2.22
C ALA A 85 3.20 6.38 1.20
N GLU A 86 2.99 6.70 -0.09
CA GLU A 86 3.93 6.42 -1.18
C GLU A 86 5.34 6.99 -0.95
N ARG A 87 5.47 8.09 -0.18
CA ARG A 87 6.73 8.83 0.05
C ARG A 87 7.78 8.14 0.95
N GLY A 88 7.67 6.84 1.20
CA GLY A 88 8.66 6.11 2.01
C GLY A 88 8.64 4.60 1.81
N LEU A 89 7.99 4.10 0.76
CA LEU A 89 7.88 2.68 0.50
C LEU A 89 9.11 2.22 -0.27
N THR A 90 10.15 1.78 0.44
CA THR A 90 11.27 1.05 -0.21
C THR A 90 10.83 -0.37 -0.54
N ARG A 91 11.58 -1.04 -1.43
CA ARG A 91 11.31 -2.45 -1.78
C ARG A 91 11.43 -3.35 -0.54
N GLU A 92 12.38 -3.10 0.34
CA GLU A 92 12.51 -3.83 1.60
C GLU A 92 11.34 -3.54 2.55
N GLY A 93 10.96 -2.27 2.68
CA GLY A 93 9.82 -1.87 3.51
C GLY A 93 8.50 -2.46 3.03
N LEU A 94 8.32 -2.59 1.71
CA LEU A 94 7.18 -3.26 1.10
C LEU A 94 7.15 -4.75 1.45
N ASP A 95 8.27 -5.46 1.32
CA ASP A 95 8.33 -6.88 1.63
C ASP A 95 8.00 -7.16 3.11
N ASP A 96 8.59 -6.39 4.03
CA ASP A 96 8.31 -6.46 5.46
C ASP A 96 6.81 -6.24 5.78
N LEU A 97 6.18 -5.29 5.09
CA LEU A 97 4.75 -5.03 5.26
C LEU A 97 3.89 -6.20 4.77
N LEU A 98 4.25 -6.80 3.63
CA LEU A 98 3.53 -7.96 3.08
C LEU A 98 3.71 -9.19 3.98
N VAL A 99 4.90 -9.39 4.56
CA VAL A 99 5.16 -10.44 5.58
C VAL A 99 4.27 -10.24 6.80
N LYS A 100 4.20 -9.02 7.35
CA LYS A 100 3.35 -8.72 8.52
C LYS A 100 1.86 -8.95 8.26
N ARG A 101 1.43 -8.94 7.00
CA ARG A 101 0.06 -9.23 6.57
C ARG A 101 -0.17 -10.71 6.25
N GLY A 102 0.83 -11.58 6.45
CA GLY A 102 0.70 -13.02 6.22
C GLY A 102 0.72 -13.42 4.74
N ILE A 103 1.23 -12.56 3.86
CA ILE A 103 1.29 -12.87 2.43
C ILE A 103 2.41 -13.89 2.15
N GLU A 104 2.06 -14.94 1.42
CA GLU A 104 2.96 -16.02 1.05
C GLU A 104 4.20 -15.53 0.31
N SER A 105 5.35 -16.17 0.58
CA SER A 105 6.62 -15.86 -0.08
C SER A 105 6.53 -15.93 -1.61
N LYS A 106 5.74 -16.86 -2.15
CA LYS A 106 5.53 -17.01 -3.60
C LYS A 106 4.92 -15.75 -4.23
N LEU A 107 3.95 -15.13 -3.56
CA LEU A 107 3.30 -13.91 -4.06
C LEU A 107 4.23 -12.70 -3.95
N ARG A 108 4.96 -12.59 -2.85
CA ARG A 108 5.98 -11.54 -2.65
C ARG A 108 7.10 -11.63 -3.69
N GLU A 109 7.56 -12.84 -4.00
CA GLU A 109 8.57 -13.08 -5.03
C GLU A 109 8.06 -12.74 -6.44
N ARG A 110 6.78 -13.01 -6.74
CA ARG A 110 6.16 -12.60 -8.01
C ARG A 110 6.07 -11.08 -8.12
N LEU A 111 5.67 -10.40 -7.05
CA LEU A 111 5.67 -8.93 -7.00
C LEU A 111 7.08 -8.36 -7.21
N ARG A 112 8.10 -8.93 -6.57
CA ARG A 112 9.49 -8.51 -6.75
C ARG A 112 9.94 -8.63 -8.21
N ARG A 113 9.68 -9.78 -8.84
CA ARG A 113 10.01 -10.01 -10.26
C ARG A 113 9.27 -9.05 -11.19
N PHE A 114 8.00 -8.77 -10.91
CA PHE A 114 7.23 -7.76 -11.65
C PHE A 114 7.87 -6.37 -11.56
N LEU A 115 8.29 -5.93 -10.35
CA LEU A 115 8.96 -4.64 -10.18
C LEU A 115 10.33 -4.63 -10.88
N ASP A 116 11.08 -5.73 -10.85
CA ASP A 116 12.34 -5.87 -11.60
C ASP A 116 12.13 -5.78 -13.11
N ALA A 117 11.05 -6.37 -13.63
CA ALA A 117 10.68 -6.28 -15.04
C ALA A 117 10.30 -4.84 -15.43
N CYS A 118 9.58 -4.12 -14.56
CA CYS A 118 9.26 -2.71 -14.78
C CYS A 118 10.51 -1.83 -14.82
N ASP A 119 11.45 -2.03 -13.88
CA ASP A 119 12.71 -1.30 -13.88
C ASP A 119 13.55 -1.60 -15.12
N GLN A 120 13.70 -2.88 -15.48
CA GLN A 120 14.40 -3.27 -16.71
C GLN A 120 13.77 -2.63 -17.96
N GLY A 121 12.44 -2.67 -18.07
CA GLY A 121 11.72 -2.06 -19.19
C GLY A 121 11.84 -0.54 -19.25
N ARG A 122 12.02 0.11 -18.09
CA ARG A 122 12.21 1.56 -17.98
C ARG A 122 13.64 1.99 -18.33
N PHE A 123 14.65 1.25 -17.86
CA PHE A 123 16.06 1.57 -18.11
C PHE A 123 16.59 1.06 -19.45
N ALA A 124 16.00 -0.02 -19.98
CA ALA A 124 16.35 -0.61 -21.27
C ALA A 124 15.10 -0.89 -22.13
N PRO A 125 14.36 0.16 -22.55
CA PRO A 125 13.12 0.00 -23.31
C PRO A 125 13.32 -0.63 -24.69
N SER A 126 14.52 -0.50 -25.28
CA SER A 126 14.87 -1.09 -26.57
C SER A 126 15.01 -2.63 -26.52
N THR A 127 15.26 -3.20 -25.35
CA THR A 127 15.37 -4.66 -25.15
C THR A 127 14.05 -5.30 -24.71
N ALA A 128 13.02 -4.50 -24.41
CA ALA A 128 11.71 -5.01 -24.02
C ALA A 128 10.96 -5.57 -25.24
N SER A 129 10.90 -6.91 -25.34
CA SER A 129 10.13 -7.59 -26.38
C SER A 129 8.62 -7.39 -26.17
N PRO A 130 7.79 -7.62 -27.19
CA PRO A 130 6.34 -7.66 -27.02
C PRO A 130 5.89 -8.65 -25.94
N GLU A 131 6.54 -9.83 -25.84
CA GLU A 131 6.21 -10.81 -24.80
C GLU A 131 6.49 -10.26 -23.39
N ASN A 132 7.64 -9.61 -23.18
CA ASN A 132 7.99 -9.02 -21.88
C ASN A 132 6.98 -7.94 -21.45
N LYS A 133 6.41 -7.20 -22.41
CA LYS A 133 5.39 -6.18 -22.14
C LYS A 133 4.09 -6.85 -21.75
N GLU A 134 3.65 -7.87 -22.49
CA GLU A 134 2.43 -8.62 -22.18
C GLU A 134 2.52 -9.35 -20.83
N GLU A 135 3.64 -10.00 -20.53
CA GLU A 135 3.89 -10.67 -19.25
C GLU A 135 3.78 -9.69 -18.07
N ALA A 136 4.34 -8.48 -18.19
CA ALA A 136 4.22 -7.47 -17.15
C ALA A 136 2.77 -7.01 -16.92
N LEU A 137 1.94 -6.95 -17.97
CA LEU A 137 0.52 -6.62 -17.84
C LEU A 137 -0.27 -7.74 -17.16
N ASP A 138 0.02 -9.00 -17.51
CA ASP A 138 -0.59 -10.17 -16.91
C ASP A 138 -0.23 -10.26 -15.42
N ASP A 139 1.05 -10.08 -15.09
CA ASP A 139 1.52 -10.03 -13.71
C ASP A 139 0.82 -8.94 -12.90
N ALA A 140 0.71 -7.72 -13.44
CA ALA A 140 -0.02 -6.65 -12.76
C ALA A 140 -1.50 -7.02 -12.52
N SER A 141 -2.14 -7.60 -13.53
CA SER A 141 -3.56 -8.00 -13.49
C SER A 141 -3.81 -9.17 -12.54
N PHE A 142 -2.82 -10.04 -12.33
CA PHE A 142 -2.85 -11.13 -11.37
C PHE A 142 -2.54 -10.66 -9.93
N LEU A 143 -1.51 -9.83 -9.75
CA LEU A 143 -1.03 -9.40 -8.44
C LEU A 143 -2.06 -8.56 -7.68
N ILE A 144 -2.78 -7.66 -8.36
CA ILE A 144 -3.79 -6.80 -7.73
C ILE A 144 -4.88 -7.60 -6.99
N PRO A 145 -5.65 -8.50 -7.65
CA PRO A 145 -6.70 -9.25 -6.98
C PRO A 145 -6.16 -10.26 -5.96
N GLU A 146 -5.03 -10.93 -6.24
CA GLU A 146 -4.46 -11.91 -5.30
C GLU A 146 -4.00 -11.23 -3.99
N ILE A 147 -3.33 -10.08 -4.09
CA ILE A 147 -2.95 -9.30 -2.90
C ILE A 147 -4.19 -8.78 -2.17
N ASP A 148 -5.23 -8.36 -2.90
CA ASP A 148 -6.49 -7.91 -2.31
C ASP A 148 -7.15 -8.98 -1.45
N GLU A 149 -7.22 -10.21 -1.97
CA GLU A 149 -7.82 -11.35 -1.30
C GLU A 149 -7.05 -11.69 -0.02
N ARG A 150 -5.72 -11.78 -0.08
CA ARG A 150 -4.89 -12.09 1.10
C ARG A 150 -4.90 -10.99 2.16
N VAL A 151 -5.06 -9.72 1.76
CA VAL A 151 -5.11 -8.59 2.69
C VAL A 151 -6.52 -8.40 3.28
N SER A 152 -7.55 -8.93 2.62
CA SER A 152 -8.94 -8.87 3.09
C SER A 152 -9.35 -10.04 3.99
N ALA A 153 -8.63 -11.16 3.89
CA ALA A 153 -8.79 -12.35 4.72
C ALA A 153 -8.33 -12.12 6.17
#